data_AF-A0A7S3RM59-F1
#
_entry.id   AF-A0A7S3RM59-F1
#
_cell.length_a   1.000
_cell.length_b   1.000
_cell.length_c   1.000
_cell.angle_alpha   90.00
_cell.angle_beta   90.00
_cell.angle_gamma   90.00
#
_symmetry.space_group_name_H-M   'P 1'
#
loop_
_entity.id
_entity.type
_entity.pdbx_description
1 polymer ?
#
loop_
_entity_poly.entity_id
_entity_poly.type
_entity_poly.pdbx_seq_one_letter_code
_entity_poly.pdbx_strand_id
1 'polypeptide(L)'
;RRMHNTYRIPMQPPPPPWHSLQELIFDPSAFKATTVRVSGTVVMLDGTLGRLDLADRGAKLIVRVDPARLAGSSLDLHGRAEVVGIVKKEQRRTFLDASEVRPLAAAADEASGSDSSEEEADEVTREVWRRVEVVLREHCLSALAMAASRKWVREMADPSNDTLARLRSWMLLRINGRERPVSPPSPWQSGCPELLTGLRARPVWETAELPWLRPLEERAGEIRAELLALRSCRGCRSKRSGWRP
;
A
#
# COMPACT_ATOMS: atom_id res chain seq x y z
N ARG A 1 56.15 13.90 -51.28
CA ARG A 1 54.68 13.75 -51.12
C ARG A 1 54.40 13.45 -49.64
N ARG A 2 54.04 14.47 -48.84
CA ARG A 2 53.66 14.31 -47.42
C ARG A 2 52.18 13.96 -47.34
N MET A 3 51.86 12.73 -46.97
CA MET A 3 50.49 12.29 -46.69
C MET A 3 50.00 13.01 -45.42
N HIS A 4 48.99 13.87 -45.58
CA HIS A 4 48.32 14.51 -44.46
C HIS A 4 47.32 13.51 -43.89
N ASN A 5 47.67 12.93 -42.74
CA ASN A 5 46.77 12.07 -41.98
C ASN A 5 45.72 12.95 -41.30
N THR A 6 44.57 13.12 -41.94
CA THR A 6 43.43 13.82 -41.33
C THR A 6 42.82 12.93 -40.26
N TYR A 7 43.18 13.16 -39.00
CA TYR A 7 42.50 12.59 -37.84
C TYR A 7 41.07 13.13 -37.80
N ARG A 8 40.10 12.34 -38.27
CA ARG A 8 38.69 12.60 -37.96
C ARG A 8 38.50 12.30 -36.48
N ILE A 9 38.34 13.35 -35.68
CA ILE A 9 37.90 13.22 -34.30
C ILE A 9 36.54 12.52 -34.33
N PRO A 10 36.37 11.35 -33.69
CA PRO A 10 35.07 10.69 -33.63
C PRO A 10 34.11 11.62 -32.89
N MET A 11 33.09 12.12 -33.59
CA MET A 11 32.01 12.88 -32.95
C MET A 11 31.27 11.91 -32.02
N GLN A 12 31.24 12.23 -30.73
CA GLN A 12 30.42 11.49 -29.78
C GLN A 12 28.93 11.67 -30.15
N PRO A 13 28.12 10.60 -30.12
CA PRO A 13 26.69 10.74 -30.34
C PRO A 13 26.07 11.63 -29.26
N PRO A 14 25.01 12.40 -29.59
CA PRO A 14 24.32 13.20 -28.60
C PRO A 14 23.76 12.31 -27.48
N PRO A 15 23.70 12.80 -26.23
CA PRO A 15 23.14 12.04 -25.14
C PRO A 15 21.66 11.73 -25.39
N PRO A 16 21.16 10.57 -24.94
CA PRO A 16 19.76 10.20 -25.11
C PRO A 16 18.84 11.16 -24.32
N PRO A 17 17.60 11.37 -24.82
CA PRO A 17 16.63 12.27 -24.19
C PRO A 17 16.17 11.77 -22.82
N TRP A 18 15.83 12.73 -21.95
CA TRP A 18 15.24 12.49 -20.64
C TRP A 18 13.75 12.14 -20.76
N HIS A 19 13.33 11.12 -20.03
CA HIS A 19 11.93 10.70 -19.94
C HIS A 19 11.53 10.39 -18.49
N SER A 20 10.26 10.60 -18.17
CA SER A 20 9.70 10.21 -16.87
C SER A 20 9.38 8.70 -16.84
N LEU A 21 9.44 8.08 -15.66
CA LEU A 21 9.06 6.66 -15.53
C LEU A 21 7.59 6.42 -15.92
N GLN A 22 6.71 7.40 -15.67
CA GLN A 22 5.30 7.35 -16.06
C GLN A 22 5.14 7.22 -17.57
N GLU A 23 5.81 8.07 -18.36
CA GLU A 23 5.75 8.03 -19.84
C GLU A 23 6.10 6.64 -20.38
N LEU A 24 7.21 6.07 -19.91
CA LEU A 24 7.68 4.75 -20.35
C LEU A 24 6.68 3.62 -20.01
N ILE A 25 6.00 3.72 -18.87
CA ILE A 25 5.09 2.69 -18.37
C ILE A 25 3.72 2.79 -19.04
N PHE A 26 3.21 4.00 -19.25
CA PHE A 26 1.89 4.22 -19.84
C PHE A 26 1.88 4.00 -21.35
N ASP A 27 2.95 4.39 -22.06
CA ASP A 27 3.07 4.14 -23.51
C ASP A 27 4.44 3.53 -23.89
N PRO A 28 4.69 2.25 -23.55
CA PRO A 28 5.95 1.60 -23.89
C PRO A 28 6.14 1.39 -25.39
N SER A 29 5.06 1.48 -26.19
CA SER A 29 5.11 1.34 -27.65
C SER A 29 5.89 2.47 -28.30
N ALA A 30 5.74 3.70 -27.80
CA ALA A 30 6.45 4.88 -28.29
C ALA A 30 7.98 4.79 -28.12
N PHE A 31 8.45 3.95 -27.18
CA PHE A 31 9.87 3.82 -26.83
C PHE A 31 10.50 2.49 -27.24
N LYS A 32 9.78 1.67 -28.01
CA LYS A 32 10.26 0.32 -28.36
C LYS A 32 11.60 0.38 -29.10
N ALA A 33 12.62 -0.27 -28.54
CA ALA A 33 13.99 -0.29 -29.06
C ALA A 33 14.68 1.09 -29.12
N THR A 34 14.15 2.08 -28.39
CA THR A 34 14.77 3.40 -28.24
C THR A 34 15.67 3.41 -27.01
N THR A 35 16.84 4.06 -27.13
CA THR A 35 17.69 4.34 -25.95
C THR A 35 17.15 5.56 -25.24
N VAL A 36 16.80 5.40 -23.96
CA VAL A 36 16.20 6.44 -23.13
C VAL A 36 17.03 6.67 -21.88
N ARG A 37 16.90 7.86 -21.30
CA ARG A 37 17.49 8.22 -20.02
C ARG A 37 16.38 8.51 -19.02
N VAL A 38 16.41 7.84 -17.88
CA VAL A 38 15.42 8.00 -16.80
C VAL A 38 16.11 8.18 -15.47
N SER A 39 15.39 8.76 -14.49
CA SER A 39 15.82 8.76 -13.10
C SER A 39 14.70 8.32 -12.18
N GLY A 40 15.06 7.87 -10.99
CA GLY A 40 14.11 7.51 -9.95
C GLY A 40 14.80 7.13 -8.65
N THR A 41 13.99 6.85 -7.63
CA THR A 41 14.44 6.32 -6.36
C THR A 41 14.59 4.82 -6.45
N VAL A 42 15.73 4.29 -6.00
CA VAL A 42 16.01 2.86 -5.96
C VAL A 42 15.15 2.21 -4.87
N VAL A 43 14.18 1.38 -5.25
CA VAL A 43 13.28 0.69 -4.30
C VAL A 43 13.62 -0.79 -4.13
N MET A 44 14.39 -1.36 -5.05
CA MET A 44 14.90 -2.72 -4.96
C MET A 44 16.25 -2.78 -5.68
N LEU A 45 17.22 -3.45 -5.08
CA LEU A 45 18.54 -3.69 -5.65
C LEU A 45 18.92 -5.14 -5.40
N ASP A 46 19.08 -5.91 -6.48
CA ASP A 46 19.52 -7.31 -6.44
C ASP A 46 20.73 -7.47 -7.37
N GLY A 47 21.92 -7.42 -6.77
CA GLY A 47 23.19 -7.60 -7.46
C GLY A 47 23.37 -8.98 -8.08
N THR A 48 22.74 -10.02 -7.52
CA THR A 48 22.90 -11.40 -8.00
C THR A 48 22.10 -11.65 -9.27
N LEU A 49 20.88 -11.10 -9.34
CA LEU A 49 20.01 -11.21 -10.51
C LEU A 49 20.24 -10.09 -11.53
N GLY A 50 21.10 -9.11 -11.24
CA GLY A 50 21.29 -7.95 -12.09
C GLY A 50 19.98 -7.15 -12.24
N ARG A 51 19.26 -6.99 -11.13
CA ARG A 51 17.94 -6.35 -11.14
C ARG A 51 17.92 -5.13 -10.22
N LEU A 52 17.38 -4.05 -10.75
CA LEU A 52 17.15 -2.78 -10.06
C LEU A 52 15.71 -2.38 -10.32
N ASP A 53 14.94 -2.05 -9.28
CA ASP A 53 13.62 -1.43 -9.49
C ASP A 53 13.72 0.06 -9.12
N LEU A 54 13.31 0.93 -10.06
CA LEU A 54 13.20 2.38 -9.84
C LEU A 54 11.74 2.76 -9.62
N ALA A 55 11.51 3.70 -8.70
CA ALA A 55 10.21 4.32 -8.50
C ALA A 55 10.30 5.84 -8.61
N ASP A 56 9.32 6.44 -9.29
CA ASP A 56 9.18 7.89 -9.37
C ASP A 56 7.71 8.23 -9.63
N ARG A 57 7.19 9.24 -8.91
CA ARG A 57 5.79 9.72 -9.01
C ARG A 57 4.74 8.60 -9.06
N GLY A 58 4.89 7.57 -8.23
CA GLY A 58 3.94 6.45 -8.14
C GLY A 58 4.02 5.42 -9.28
N ALA A 59 4.96 5.58 -10.22
CA ALA A 59 5.26 4.58 -11.24
C ALA A 59 6.51 3.78 -10.86
N LYS A 60 6.55 2.49 -11.24
CA LYS A 60 7.65 1.58 -10.91
C LYS A 60 8.16 0.86 -12.15
N LEU A 61 9.44 1.03 -12.46
CA LEU A 61 10.10 0.44 -13.62
C LEU A 61 11.12 -0.63 -13.17
N ILE A 62 11.10 -1.78 -13.83
CA ILE A 62 12.10 -2.83 -13.62
C ILE A 62 13.25 -2.60 -14.60
N VAL A 63 14.45 -2.48 -14.07
CA VAL A 63 15.69 -2.28 -14.79
C VAL A 63 16.55 -3.55 -14.70
N ARG A 64 16.96 -4.07 -15.84
CA ARG A 64 17.93 -5.17 -15.95
C ARG A 64 19.30 -4.57 -16.18
N VAL A 65 20.26 -4.92 -15.34
CA VAL A 65 21.63 -4.42 -15.35
C VAL A 65 22.56 -5.63 -15.33
N ASP A 66 23.69 -5.55 -16.02
CA ASP A 66 24.73 -6.57 -15.87
C ASP A 66 25.16 -6.66 -14.38
N PRO A 67 25.08 -7.83 -13.73
CA PRO A 67 25.52 -8.04 -12.35
C PRO A 67 26.90 -7.46 -12.04
N ALA A 68 27.85 -7.57 -12.98
CA ALA A 68 29.21 -7.06 -12.78
C ALA A 68 29.25 -5.53 -12.65
N ARG A 69 28.35 -4.82 -13.35
CA ARG A 69 28.25 -3.35 -13.28
C ARG A 69 27.54 -2.91 -12.01
N LEU A 70 26.55 -3.68 -11.57
CA LEU A 70 25.83 -3.38 -10.35
C LEU A 70 26.73 -3.57 -9.11
N ALA A 71 27.57 -4.61 -9.09
CA ALA A 71 28.52 -4.88 -8.01
C ALA A 71 29.56 -3.77 -7.81
N GLY A 72 29.94 -3.06 -8.89
CA GLY A 72 30.85 -1.92 -8.83
C GLY A 72 30.18 -0.56 -8.62
N SER A 73 28.85 -0.51 -8.54
CA SER A 73 28.09 0.74 -8.41
C SER A 73 27.89 1.11 -6.95
N SER A 74 28.01 2.39 -6.60
CA SER A 74 27.71 2.92 -5.26
C SER A 74 26.21 3.25 -5.11
N LEU A 75 25.35 2.35 -5.59
CA LEU A 75 23.89 2.53 -5.50
C LEU A 75 23.38 2.08 -4.14
N ASP A 76 22.67 2.97 -3.46
CA ASP A 76 22.03 2.67 -2.19
C ASP A 76 20.51 2.50 -2.37
N LEU A 77 19.92 1.62 -1.55
CA LEU A 77 18.46 1.56 -1.41
C LEU A 77 17.95 2.92 -0.93
N HIS A 78 16.88 3.41 -1.54
CA HIS A 78 16.32 4.76 -1.37
C HIS A 78 17.17 5.91 -1.92
N GLY A 79 18.36 5.65 -2.46
CA GLY A 79 19.13 6.63 -3.23
C GLY A 79 18.45 6.95 -4.57
N ARG A 80 18.81 8.09 -5.17
CA ARG A 80 18.42 8.39 -6.56
C ARG A 80 19.45 7.83 -7.53
N ALA A 81 18.96 7.29 -8.63
CA ALA A 81 19.80 6.80 -9.71
C ALA A 81 19.35 7.34 -11.06
N GLU A 82 20.32 7.59 -11.92
CA GLU A 82 20.14 7.80 -13.35
C GLU A 82 20.43 6.48 -14.06
N VAL A 83 19.54 6.10 -14.99
CA VAL A 83 19.71 4.91 -15.82
C VAL A 83 19.54 5.27 -17.28
N VAL A 84 20.49 4.83 -18.09
CA VAL A 84 20.40 4.86 -19.56
C VAL A 84 20.28 3.43 -20.07
N GLY A 85 19.31 3.18 -20.94
CA GLY A 85 19.08 1.83 -21.44
C GLY A 85 18.07 1.76 -22.58
N ILE A 86 17.82 0.55 -23.06
CA ILE A 86 16.87 0.28 -24.13
C ILE A 86 15.57 -0.26 -23.53
N VAL A 87 14.44 0.34 -23.90
CA VAL A 87 13.13 -0.13 -23.43
C VAL A 87 12.73 -1.42 -24.15
N LYS A 88 12.39 -2.44 -23.37
CA LYS A 88 11.86 -3.71 -23.84
C LYS A 88 10.50 -4.00 -23.22
N LYS A 89 9.63 -4.62 -24.00
CA LYS A 89 8.33 -5.11 -23.54
C LYS A 89 8.30 -6.62 -23.67
N GLU A 90 8.24 -7.32 -22.54
CA GLU A 90 8.06 -8.77 -22.48
C GLU A 90 6.71 -9.05 -21.84
N GLN A 91 5.82 -9.68 -22.60
CA GLN A 91 4.44 -9.96 -22.19
C GLN A 91 3.69 -8.68 -21.75
N ARG A 92 3.28 -8.59 -20.48
CA ARG A 92 2.53 -7.48 -19.88
C ARG A 92 3.43 -6.51 -19.09
N ARG A 93 4.75 -6.65 -19.16
CA ARG A 93 5.69 -5.84 -18.37
C ARG A 93 6.67 -5.09 -19.26
N THR A 94 6.96 -3.86 -18.86
CA THR A 94 7.98 -3.00 -19.47
C THR A 94 9.24 -3.10 -18.63
N PHE A 95 10.37 -3.33 -19.29
CA PHE A 95 11.69 -3.42 -18.70
C PHE A 95 12.63 -2.44 -19.39
N LEU A 96 13.67 -2.03 -18.68
CA LEU A 96 14.76 -1.25 -19.24
C LEU A 96 16.05 -2.06 -19.14
N ASP A 97 16.64 -2.42 -20.26
CA ASP A 97 17.96 -3.05 -20.29
C ASP A 97 19.01 -1.94 -20.23
N ALA A 98 19.60 -1.75 -19.04
CA ALA A 98 20.51 -0.65 -18.76
C ALA A 98 21.88 -0.86 -19.42
N SER A 99 22.27 0.09 -20.25
CA SER A 99 23.64 0.23 -20.73
C SER A 99 24.49 1.07 -19.77
N GLU A 100 23.88 1.83 -18.88
CA GLU A 100 24.59 2.63 -17.88
C GLU A 100 23.70 2.91 -16.66
N VAL A 101 24.30 2.86 -15.48
CA VAL A 101 23.64 3.22 -14.21
C VAL A 101 24.59 4.07 -13.39
N ARG A 102 24.12 5.21 -12.90
CA ARG A 102 24.90 6.13 -12.08
C ARG A 102 24.08 6.58 -10.87
N PRO A 103 24.67 6.67 -9.67
CA PRO A 103 24.03 7.35 -8.56
C PRO A 103 23.86 8.83 -8.94
N LEU A 104 22.66 9.36 -8.70
CA LEU A 104 22.42 10.79 -8.81
C LEU A 104 22.62 11.37 -7.42
N ALA A 105 23.61 12.25 -7.26
CA ALA A 105 23.79 12.97 -6.00
C ALA A 105 22.45 13.61 -5.61
N ALA A 106 22.04 13.42 -4.37
CA ALA A 106 20.91 14.16 -3.84
C ALA A 106 21.21 15.63 -4.10
N ALA A 107 20.43 16.27 -4.98
CA ALA A 107 20.46 17.71 -5.07
C ALA A 107 20.19 18.18 -3.65
N ALA A 108 21.18 18.83 -3.03
CA ALA A 108 20.95 19.56 -1.81
C ALA A 108 19.88 20.58 -2.18
N ASP A 109 18.65 20.34 -1.74
CA ASP A 109 17.56 21.28 -1.85
C ASP A 109 17.96 22.51 -1.04
N GLU A 110 18.62 23.46 -1.71
CA GLU A 110 18.66 24.87 -1.35
C GLU A 110 17.23 25.42 -1.51
N ALA A 111 16.34 25.04 -0.61
CA ALA A 111 15.08 25.72 -0.37
C ALA A 111 15.33 26.80 0.70
N SER A 112 16.04 27.85 0.29
CA SER A 112 16.03 29.14 0.97
C SER A 112 14.66 29.80 0.72
N GLY A 113 13.83 29.85 1.76
CA GLY A 113 12.90 30.96 1.94
C GLY A 113 11.48 30.58 2.35
N SER A 114 11.17 30.85 3.63
CA SER A 114 9.82 31.03 4.17
C SER A 114 9.04 29.75 4.51
N ASP A 115 9.51 29.00 5.49
CA ASP A 115 8.72 27.89 6.02
C ASP A 115 8.99 27.57 7.50
N SER A 116 8.39 28.37 8.39
CA SER A 116 8.32 28.03 9.83
C SER A 116 6.97 27.40 10.19
N SER A 117 6.04 27.26 9.24
CA SER A 117 4.66 26.82 9.49
C SER A 117 4.32 25.46 8.89
N GLU A 118 4.95 25.05 7.79
CA GLU A 118 4.76 23.72 7.20
C GLU A 118 5.55 22.66 7.97
N GLU A 119 6.74 22.98 8.53
CA GLU A 119 7.46 22.06 9.43
C GLU A 119 6.63 21.66 10.66
N GLU A 120 5.91 22.61 11.27
CA GLU A 120 5.00 22.32 12.40
C GLU A 120 3.79 21.50 11.95
N ALA A 121 3.21 21.81 10.78
CA ALA A 121 2.09 21.05 10.23
C ALA A 121 2.49 19.59 9.91
N ASP A 122 3.72 19.39 9.46
CA ASP A 122 4.29 18.08 9.18
C ASP A 122 4.55 17.28 10.45
N GLU A 123 5.02 17.92 11.53
CA GLU A 123 5.20 17.27 12.83
C GLU A 123 3.86 16.81 13.41
N VAL A 124 2.84 17.68 13.38
CA VAL A 124 1.48 17.34 13.84
C VAL A 124 0.93 16.17 13.03
N THR A 125 1.11 16.22 11.71
CA THR A 125 0.66 15.15 10.80
C THR A 125 1.36 13.84 11.12
N ARG A 126 2.67 13.88 11.38
CA ARG A 126 3.49 12.72 11.73
C ARG A 126 3.06 12.10 13.05
N GLU A 127 2.79 12.91 14.06
CA GLU A 127 2.30 12.44 15.36
C GLU A 127 0.90 11.80 15.26
N VAL A 128 -0.01 12.38 14.47
CA VAL A 128 -1.32 11.77 14.20
C VAL A 128 -1.14 10.41 13.52
N TRP A 129 -0.27 10.31 12.51
CA TRP A 129 0.02 9.04 11.84
C TRP A 129 0.62 8.00 12.78
N ARG A 130 1.50 8.40 13.69
CA ARG A 130 2.06 7.49 14.70
C ARG A 130 0.96 6.88 15.56
N ARG A 131 -0.05 7.66 15.97
CA ARG A 131 -1.19 7.15 16.73
C ARG A 131 -2.10 6.24 15.90
N VAL A 132 -2.34 6.59 14.64
CA VAL A 132 -3.08 5.72 13.70
C VAL A 132 -2.39 4.36 13.57
N GLU A 133 -1.06 4.34 13.41
CA GLU A 133 -0.31 3.09 13.28
C GLU A 133 -0.39 2.20 14.52
N VAL A 134 -0.43 2.79 15.72
CA VAL A 134 -0.66 2.03 16.96
C VAL A 134 -2.01 1.32 16.89
N VAL A 135 -3.08 2.04 16.54
CA VAL A 135 -4.43 1.46 16.41
C VAL A 135 -4.45 0.37 15.34
N LEU A 136 -3.85 0.59 14.16
CA LEU A 136 -3.83 -0.42 13.10
C LEU A 136 -3.05 -1.69 13.50
N ARG A 137 -1.98 -1.53 14.29
CA ARG A 137 -1.17 -2.65 14.78
C ARG A 137 -1.93 -3.50 15.80
N GLU A 138 -2.74 -2.89 16.66
CA GLU A 138 -3.64 -3.61 17.60
C GLU A 138 -4.58 -4.56 16.84
N HIS A 139 -5.02 -4.18 15.64
CA HIS A 139 -5.84 -5.01 14.76
C HIS A 139 -5.04 -5.99 13.89
N CYS A 140 -3.79 -6.28 14.25
CA CYS A 140 -2.93 -7.29 13.61
C CYS A 140 -2.73 -7.10 12.10
N LEU A 141 -2.77 -5.85 11.62
CA LEU A 141 -2.49 -5.54 10.22
C LEU A 141 -1.01 -5.81 9.89
N SER A 142 -0.77 -6.56 8.82
CA SER A 142 0.59 -6.78 8.29
C SER A 142 1.20 -5.47 7.76
N ALA A 143 2.51 -5.40 7.59
CA ALA A 143 3.18 -4.22 7.02
C ALA A 143 2.62 -3.79 5.65
N LEU A 144 2.30 -4.78 4.80
CA LEU A 144 1.68 -4.53 3.50
C LEU A 144 0.25 -3.97 3.67
N ALA A 145 -0.54 -4.55 4.57
CA ALA A 145 -1.89 -4.09 4.84
C ALA A 145 -1.87 -2.67 5.43
N MET A 146 -0.96 -2.35 6.34
CA MET A 146 -0.78 -0.99 6.88
C MET A 146 -0.47 0.02 5.77
N ALA A 147 0.40 -0.31 4.82
CA ALA A 147 0.70 0.55 3.68
C ALA A 147 -0.56 0.83 2.82
N ALA A 148 -1.39 -0.20 2.58
CA ALA A 148 -2.66 -0.05 1.89
C ALA A 148 -3.68 0.77 2.70
N SER A 149 -3.74 0.57 4.02
CA SER A 149 -4.62 1.30 4.93
C SER A 149 -4.34 2.81 4.93
N ARG A 150 -3.09 3.25 4.69
CA ARG A 150 -2.77 4.69 4.59
C ARG A 150 -3.62 5.41 3.55
N LYS A 151 -3.91 4.76 2.42
CA LYS A 151 -4.78 5.35 1.38
C LYS A 151 -6.18 5.60 1.93
N TRP A 152 -6.77 4.60 2.59
CA TRP A 152 -8.11 4.68 3.17
C TRP A 152 -8.20 5.68 4.32
N VAL A 153 -7.17 5.80 5.15
CA VAL A 153 -7.13 6.79 6.23
C VAL A 153 -7.09 8.22 5.65
N ARG A 154 -6.38 8.46 4.54
CA ARG A 154 -6.41 9.75 3.85
C ARG A 154 -7.79 10.05 3.26
N GLU A 155 -8.41 9.09 2.58
CA GLU A 155 -9.77 9.23 2.05
C GLU A 155 -10.80 9.45 3.17
N MET A 156 -10.58 8.87 4.34
CA MET A 156 -11.40 9.05 5.53
C MET A 156 -11.16 10.41 6.18
N ALA A 157 -9.96 10.98 6.10
CA ALA A 157 -9.65 12.29 6.69
C ALA A 157 -10.38 13.44 5.98
N ASP A 158 -10.77 13.26 4.73
CA ASP A 158 -11.56 14.24 3.97
C ASP A 158 -12.97 14.38 4.56
N PRO A 159 -13.35 15.55 5.11
CA PRO A 159 -14.66 15.75 5.72
C PRO A 159 -15.81 15.66 4.71
N SER A 160 -15.55 15.87 3.42
CA SER A 160 -16.57 15.78 2.35
C SER A 160 -17.01 14.34 2.05
N ASN A 161 -16.21 13.35 2.45
CA ASN A 161 -16.52 11.95 2.23
C ASN A 161 -17.44 11.40 3.32
N ASP A 162 -18.74 11.37 3.06
CA ASP A 162 -19.75 10.85 3.99
C ASP A 162 -19.76 9.31 4.11
N THR A 163 -19.24 8.60 3.11
CA THR A 163 -19.26 7.13 3.10
C THR A 163 -18.42 6.54 4.24
N LEU A 164 -17.34 7.23 4.61
CA LEU A 164 -16.40 6.82 5.65
C LEU A 164 -16.61 7.55 6.98
N ALA A 165 -17.66 8.38 7.12
CA ALA A 165 -17.88 9.19 8.31
C ALA A 165 -17.95 8.37 9.61
N ARG A 166 -18.51 7.15 9.57
CA ARG A 166 -18.58 6.25 10.73
C ARG A 166 -17.21 5.73 11.16
N LEU A 167 -16.40 5.32 10.17
CA LEU A 167 -15.04 4.85 10.42
C LEU A 167 -14.17 6.01 10.92
N ARG A 168 -14.36 7.23 10.40
CA ARG A 168 -13.68 8.45 10.88
C ARG A 168 -13.95 8.66 12.36
N SER A 169 -15.22 8.66 12.76
CA SER A 169 -15.62 8.85 14.16
C SER A 169 -15.02 7.77 15.07
N TRP A 170 -15.02 6.51 14.63
CA TRP A 170 -14.40 5.41 15.39
C TRP A 170 -12.87 5.52 15.47
N MET A 171 -12.20 5.89 14.38
CA MET A 171 -10.75 6.04 14.37
C MET A 171 -10.31 7.19 15.28
N LEU A 172 -11.01 8.33 15.24
CA LEU A 172 -10.77 9.45 16.15
C LEU A 172 -10.99 9.05 17.62
N LEU A 173 -11.99 8.22 17.89
CA LEU A 173 -12.25 7.70 19.23
C LEU A 173 -11.05 6.88 19.74
N ARG A 174 -10.54 5.96 18.91
CA ARG A 174 -9.40 5.09 19.25
C ARG A 174 -8.09 5.86 19.39
N ILE A 175 -7.81 6.81 18.50
CA ILE A 175 -6.62 7.67 18.57
C ILE A 175 -6.59 8.49 19.87
N ASN A 176 -7.76 8.85 20.40
CA ASN A 176 -7.91 9.55 21.67
C ASN A 176 -7.91 8.62 22.89
N GLY A 177 -7.55 7.34 22.72
CA GLY A 177 -7.48 6.36 23.82
C GLY A 177 -8.84 5.99 24.42
N ARG A 178 -9.93 6.25 23.69
CA ARG A 178 -11.29 5.90 24.14
C ARG A 178 -11.74 4.64 23.41
N GLU A 179 -12.26 3.67 24.15
CA GLU A 179 -12.84 2.45 23.58
C GLU A 179 -14.32 2.59 23.24
N ARG A 180 -15.01 3.52 23.92
CA ARG A 180 -16.47 3.68 23.82
C ARG A 180 -16.88 5.11 23.50
N PRO A 181 -17.92 5.29 22.66
CA PRO A 181 -18.52 6.61 22.44
C PRO A 181 -19.04 7.21 23.74
N VAL A 182 -19.03 8.55 23.80
CA VAL A 182 -19.57 9.31 24.94
C VAL A 182 -21.09 9.19 25.00
N SER A 183 -21.76 9.12 23.85
CA SER A 183 -23.20 8.84 23.80
C SER A 183 -23.45 7.37 24.14
N PRO A 184 -24.41 7.07 25.03
CA PRO A 184 -24.68 5.70 25.43
C PRO A 184 -25.05 4.88 24.19
N PRO A 185 -24.36 3.76 23.93
CA PRO A 185 -24.78 2.84 22.89
C PRO A 185 -26.20 2.38 23.22
N SER A 186 -26.96 1.95 22.20
CA SER A 186 -28.28 1.36 22.44
C SER A 186 -28.16 0.26 23.52
N PRO A 187 -29.18 0.03 24.37
CA PRO A 187 -29.07 -0.96 25.45
C PRO A 187 -28.61 -2.34 24.96
N TRP A 188 -29.00 -2.72 23.75
CA TRP A 188 -28.61 -3.95 23.04
C TRP A 188 -27.13 -4.05 22.68
N GLN A 189 -26.45 -2.91 22.64
CA GLN A 189 -25.04 -2.79 22.32
C GLN A 189 -24.17 -2.67 23.58
N SER A 190 -24.79 -2.49 24.76
CA SER A 190 -24.06 -2.42 26.04
C SER A 190 -23.41 -3.78 26.35
N GLY A 191 -22.09 -3.88 26.15
CA GLY A 191 -21.31 -5.09 26.40
C GLY A 191 -20.53 -5.63 25.20
N CYS A 192 -20.78 -5.14 23.98
CA CYS A 192 -19.95 -5.49 22.83
C CYS A 192 -18.63 -4.68 22.86
N PRO A 193 -17.45 -5.31 22.97
CA PRO A 193 -16.17 -4.60 23.05
C PRO A 193 -15.81 -3.87 21.74
N GLU A 194 -16.28 -4.38 20.59
CA GLU A 194 -15.98 -3.86 19.24
C GLU A 194 -17.13 -3.02 18.66
N LEU A 195 -17.66 -2.08 19.44
CA LEU A 195 -18.76 -1.22 18.99
C LEU A 195 -18.30 -0.16 17.99
N LEU A 196 -18.35 -0.50 16.70
CA LEU A 196 -18.43 0.49 15.64
C LEU A 196 -19.79 1.19 15.74
N THR A 197 -19.81 2.41 16.29
CA THR A 197 -21.02 3.22 16.45
C THR A 197 -21.79 3.33 15.14
N GLY A 198 -23.06 2.92 15.16
CA GLY A 198 -23.93 2.98 13.99
C GLY A 198 -23.71 1.88 12.94
N LEU A 199 -22.71 1.01 13.09
CA LEU A 199 -22.62 -0.21 12.30
C LEU A 199 -23.59 -1.23 12.87
N ARG A 200 -24.81 -1.25 12.33
CA ARG A 200 -25.71 -2.38 12.51
C ARG A 200 -25.31 -3.43 11.49
N ALA A 201 -24.98 -4.64 11.94
CA ALA A 201 -25.03 -5.78 11.07
C ALA A 201 -26.45 -5.83 10.48
N ARG A 202 -26.58 -5.53 9.19
CA ARG A 202 -27.73 -5.99 8.42
C ARG A 202 -27.28 -7.35 7.93
N PRO A 203 -27.71 -8.46 8.56
CA PRO A 203 -27.47 -9.76 7.96
C PRO A 203 -28.23 -9.75 6.63
N VAL A 204 -27.54 -9.43 5.54
CA VAL A 204 -28.04 -9.59 4.18
C VAL A 204 -27.76 -11.04 3.83
N TRP A 205 -28.49 -11.94 4.48
CA TRP A 205 -28.61 -13.31 3.99
C TRP A 205 -29.90 -13.28 3.20
N GLU A 206 -29.78 -13.30 1.87
CA GLU A 206 -30.96 -13.45 1.03
C GLU A 206 -31.48 -14.87 1.27
N THR A 207 -32.51 -14.99 2.12
CA THR A 207 -33.11 -16.28 2.47
C THR A 207 -33.65 -17.01 1.23
N ALA A 208 -33.94 -16.27 0.16
CA ALA A 208 -34.27 -16.80 -1.16
C ALA A 208 -33.12 -17.63 -1.79
N GLU A 209 -31.87 -17.27 -1.53
CA GLU A 209 -30.68 -17.98 -2.06
C GLU A 209 -30.29 -19.21 -1.22
N LEU A 210 -30.98 -19.44 -0.09
CA LEU A 210 -30.64 -20.50 0.86
C LEU A 210 -31.83 -21.43 1.10
N PRO A 211 -32.22 -22.29 0.12
CA PRO A 211 -33.37 -23.17 0.26
C PRO A 211 -33.28 -24.14 1.46
N TRP A 212 -32.06 -24.51 1.84
CA TRP A 212 -31.79 -25.38 2.99
C TRP A 212 -32.13 -24.71 4.34
N LEU A 213 -32.24 -23.38 4.39
CA LEU A 213 -32.57 -22.64 5.60
C LEU A 213 -34.08 -22.71 5.92
N ARG A 214 -34.93 -22.88 4.91
CA ARG A 214 -36.39 -22.90 5.08
C ARG A 214 -36.88 -23.97 6.08
N PRO A 215 -36.43 -25.25 6.02
CA PRO A 215 -36.81 -26.24 7.02
C PRO A 215 -36.36 -25.91 8.45
N LEU A 216 -35.27 -25.16 8.63
CA LEU A 216 -34.79 -24.71 9.94
C LEU A 216 -35.65 -23.57 10.48
N GLU A 217 -36.03 -22.62 9.63
CA GLU A 217 -36.94 -21.53 9.99
C GLU A 217 -38.33 -22.04 10.36
N GLU A 218 -38.86 -23.00 9.59
CA GLU A 218 -40.15 -23.66 9.87
C GLU A 218 -40.13 -24.38 11.23
N ARG A 219 -38.97 -24.91 11.65
CA ARG A 219 -38.78 -25.59 12.94
C ARG A 219 -38.15 -24.72 14.02
N ALA A 220 -38.04 -23.41 13.82
CA ALA A 220 -37.35 -22.52 14.75
C ALA A 220 -37.96 -22.55 16.17
N GLY A 221 -39.28 -22.72 16.26
CA GLY A 221 -39.99 -22.87 17.54
C GLY A 221 -39.60 -24.15 18.30
N GLU A 222 -39.54 -25.29 17.60
CA GLU A 222 -39.15 -26.58 18.16
C GLU A 222 -37.69 -26.56 18.62
N ILE A 223 -36.77 -26.06 17.76
CA ILE A 223 -35.35 -25.94 18.06
C ILE A 223 -35.14 -25.05 19.30
N ARG A 224 -35.85 -23.91 19.39
CA ARG A 224 -35.75 -23.04 20.56
C ARG A 224 -36.27 -23.72 21.83
N ALA A 225 -37.38 -24.44 21.75
CA ALA A 225 -37.93 -25.16 22.89
C ALA A 225 -36.99 -26.26 23.37
N GLU A 226 -36.38 -27.00 22.44
CA GLU A 226 -35.37 -28.03 22.72
C GLU A 226 -34.14 -27.42 23.41
N LEU A 227 -33.58 -26.34 22.85
CA LEU A 227 -32.42 -25.65 23.45
C LEU A 227 -32.72 -25.10 24.84
N LEU A 228 -33.92 -24.57 25.07
CA LEU A 228 -34.35 -24.11 26.39
C LEU A 228 -34.51 -25.28 27.37
N ALA A 229 -35.05 -26.42 26.94
CA ALA A 229 -35.16 -27.63 27.76
C ALA A 229 -33.78 -28.21 28.13
N LEU A 230 -32.82 -28.16 27.20
CA LEU A 230 -31.43 -28.55 27.46
C LEU A 230 -30.76 -27.63 28.48
N ARG A 231 -31.07 -26.33 28.46
CA ARG A 231 -30.54 -25.35 29.43
C ARG A 231 -31.04 -25.61 30.85
N SER A 232 -32.27 -26.08 31.04
CA SER A 232 -32.83 -26.44 32.35
C SER A 232 -32.38 -27.82 32.85
N CYS A 233 -31.89 -28.70 31.97
CA CYS A 233 -31.33 -29.99 32.35
C CYS A 233 -29.92 -29.84 32.96
N ARG A 234 -29.84 -29.75 34.30
CA ARG A 234 -28.57 -29.61 35.07
C ARG A 234 -27.57 -30.79 34.92
N GLY A 235 -27.88 -31.81 34.11
CA GLY A 235 -27.05 -33.01 33.91
C GLY A 235 -26.50 -33.23 32.50
N CYS A 236 -26.94 -32.47 31.48
CA CYS A 236 -26.55 -32.69 30.08
C CYS A 236 -25.18 -32.07 29.73
N ARG A 237 -24.20 -32.12 30.65
CA ARG A 237 -22.80 -31.83 30.31
C ARG A 237 -22.26 -33.04 29.54
N SER A 238 -22.32 -32.96 28.22
CA SER A 238 -21.55 -33.84 27.34
C SER A 238 -20.09 -33.84 27.79
N LYS A 239 -19.56 -35.00 28.20
CA LYS A 239 -18.14 -35.17 28.58
C LYS A 239 -17.16 -35.00 27.41
N ARG A 240 -17.62 -34.66 26.19
CA ARG A 240 -16.80 -34.72 24.96
C ARG A 240 -16.69 -33.43 24.15
N SER A 241 -17.46 -32.39 24.42
CA SER A 241 -17.27 -31.10 23.75
C SER A 241 -16.94 -30.04 24.79
N GLY A 242 -15.72 -29.52 24.73
CA GLY A 242 -15.18 -28.49 25.64
C GLY A 242 -15.84 -27.12 25.52
N TRP A 243 -17.13 -27.05 25.25
CA TRP A 243 -17.90 -25.83 25.31
C TRP A 243 -18.28 -25.54 26.77
N ARG A 244 -17.64 -24.52 27.34
CA ARG A 244 -18.09 -23.87 28.57
C ARG A 244 -18.74 -22.53 28.19
N PRO A 245 -19.91 -22.19 28.74
CA PRO A 245 -20.47 -20.85 28.60
C PRO A 245 -19.60 -19.81 29.31
#